data_AF-A0A5Q2V7N1-F1
#
_entry.id   AF-A0A5Q2V7N1-F1
#
_cell.length_a   1.000
_cell.length_b   1.000
_cell.length_c   1.000
_cell.angle_alpha   90.00
_cell.angle_beta   90.00
_cell.angle_gamma   90.00
#
_symmetry.space_group_name_H-M   'P 1'
#
loop_
_entity.id
_entity.type
_entity.pdbx_description
1 polymer ?
#
loop_
_entity_poly.entity_id
_entity_poly.type
_entity_poly.pdbx_seq_one_letter_code
_entity_poly.pdbx_strand_id
1 'polypeptide(L)' 'MKIDYQDHGATARITLTSTVFEFRRHNRVVDTALFLTDVRASRCGVFFMKTVLSARTAVVLKAYKVVLREMAR' A
#
# COMPACT_ATOMS: atom_id res chain seq x y z
N MET A 1 -2.62 1.16 -11.16
CA MET A 1 -2.04 1.58 -9.86
C MET A 1 -0.53 1.80 -9.96
N LYS A 2 0.02 2.90 -9.40
CA LYS A 2 1.47 3.13 -9.25
C LYS A 2 1.90 2.81 -7.82
N ILE A 3 3.08 2.22 -7.65
CA ILE A 3 3.66 1.90 -6.34
C ILE A 3 5.02 2.60 -6.23
N ASP A 4 5.18 3.44 -5.23
CA ASP A 4 6.46 4.05 -4.89
C ASP A 4 6.95 3.48 -3.56
N TYR A 5 8.15 2.93 -3.54
CA TYR A 5 8.81 2.44 -2.34
C TYR A 5 9.88 3.45 -1.92
N GLN A 6 9.77 3.97 -0.69
CA GLN A 6 10.73 4.85 -0.06
C GLN A 6 11.29 4.18 1.18
N ASP A 7 12.60 3.99 1.22
CA ASP A 7 13.29 3.44 2.39
C ASP A 7 13.91 4.57 3.22
N HIS A 8 13.59 4.61 4.51
CA HIS A 8 14.20 5.54 5.47
C HIS A 8 15.08 4.81 6.49
N GLY A 9 15.62 3.63 6.13
CA GLY A 9 16.52 2.80 6.93
C GLY A 9 15.79 2.02 8.02
N ALA A 10 15.30 2.71 9.06
CA ALA A 10 14.59 2.09 10.18
C ALA A 10 13.10 1.85 9.88
N THR A 11 12.52 2.68 9.01
CA THR A 11 11.11 2.63 8.60
C THR A 11 11.06 2.71 7.09
N ALA A 12 10.18 1.93 6.47
CA ALA A 12 9.90 2.02 5.05
C ALA A 12 8.49 2.55 4.82
N ARG A 13 8.32 3.23 3.69
CA ARG A 13 7.06 3.84 3.28
C ARG A 13 6.72 3.36 1.88
N ILE A 14 5.54 2.77 1.72
CA ILE A 14 4.98 2.46 0.41
C ILE A 14 3.88 3.48 0.11
N THR A 15 3.97 4.14 -1.03
CA THR A 15 2.92 5.02 -1.54
C THR A 15 2.24 4.33 -2.71
N LEU A 16 0.98 3.98 -2.54
CA LEU A 16 0.13 3.46 -3.61
C LEU A 16 -0.69 4.62 -4.15
N THR A 17 -0.56 4.90 -5.45
CA THR A 17 -1.33 5.95 -6.12
C THR A 17 -2.23 5.30 -7.16
N SER A 18 -3.54 5.46 -7.01
CA SER A 18 -4.55 4.85 -7.90
C SER A 18 -5.60 5.86 -8.35
N THR A 19 -6.17 5.64 -9.53
CA THR A 19 -7.27 6.44 -10.08
C THR A 19 -8.62 5.90 -9.60
N VAL A 20 -9.67 6.73 -9.62
CA VAL A 20 -11.02 6.37 -9.12
C VAL A 20 -11.62 5.15 -9.81
N PHE A 21 -11.32 4.94 -11.11
CA PHE A 21 -11.78 3.76 -11.86
C PHE A 21 -11.28 2.43 -11.27
N GLU A 22 -10.13 2.42 -10.59
CA GLU A 22 -9.57 1.24 -9.93
C GLU A 22 -9.85 1.22 -8.41
N PHE A 23 -10.79 2.04 -7.90
CA PHE A 23 -11.00 2.23 -6.46
C PHE A 23 -11.34 0.93 -5.71
N ARG A 24 -12.20 0.07 -6.27
CA ARG A 24 -12.58 -1.20 -5.62
C ARG A 24 -11.38 -2.14 -5.45
N ARG A 25 -10.52 -2.20 -6.48
CA ARG A 25 -9.31 -3.03 -6.45
C ARG A 25 -8.29 -2.44 -5.47
N HIS A 26 -8.16 -1.11 -5.46
CA HIS A 26 -7.31 -0.41 -4.49
C HIS A 26 -7.71 -0.68 -3.05
N ASN A 27 -9.01 -0.57 -2.73
CA ASN A 27 -9.51 -0.87 -1.40
C ASN A 27 -9.17 -2.30 -0.99
N ARG A 28 -9.48 -3.28 -1.84
CA ARG A 28 -9.22 -4.69 -1.56
C ARG A 28 -7.72 -4.98 -1.31
N VAL A 29 -6.84 -4.38 -2.10
CA VAL A 29 -5.38 -4.54 -1.95
C VAL A 29 -4.89 -3.91 -0.64
N VAL A 30 -5.42 -2.74 -0.28
CA VAL A 30 -5.05 -2.03 0.96
C VAL A 30 -5.59 -2.79 2.18
N ASP A 31 -6.86 -3.21 2.16
CA ASP A 31 -7.48 -3.96 3.26
C ASP A 31 -6.78 -5.31 3.49
N THR A 32 -6.42 -6.04 2.44
CA THR A 32 -5.65 -7.29 2.57
C THR A 32 -4.24 -7.05 3.09
N ALA A 33 -3.58 -5.97 2.67
CA ALA A 33 -2.28 -5.59 3.20
C ALA A 33 -2.34 -5.23 4.70
N LEU A 34 -3.33 -4.43 5.14
CA LEU A 34 -3.53 -4.14 6.57
C LEU A 34 -3.92 -5.38 7.38
N PHE A 35 -4.71 -6.29 6.82
CA PHE A 35 -5.13 -7.49 7.53
C PHE A 35 -3.96 -8.45 7.78
N LEU A 36 -3.04 -8.56 6.82
CA LEU A 36 -1.91 -9.48 6.89
C LEU A 36 -0.67 -8.89 7.59
N THR A 37 -0.60 -7.56 7.71
CA THR A 37 0.58 -6.89 8.27
C THR A 37 0.19 -5.72 9.17
N ASP A 38 0.84 -5.62 10.34
CA ASP A 38 0.69 -4.50 11.26
C ASP A 38 1.40 -3.25 10.69
N VAL A 39 0.75 -2.59 9.75
CA VAL A 39 1.26 -1.44 9.01
C VAL A 39 0.32 -0.26 9.17
N ARG A 40 0.87 0.91 9.51
CA ARG A 40 0.07 2.12 9.63
C ARG A 40 -0.26 2.64 8.24
N ALA A 41 -1.54 2.68 7.91
CA ALA A 41 -2.04 3.21 6.65
C ALA A 41 -2.60 4.62 6.85
N SER A 42 -2.22 5.55 5.98
CA SER A 42 -2.81 6.87 5.85
C SER A 42 -3.35 7.04 4.44
N ARG A 43 -4.63 7.36 4.32
CA ARG A 43 -5.31 7.53 3.04
C ARG A 43 -5.56 9.01 2.79
N CYS A 44 -5.16 9.50 1.63
CA CYS A 44 -5.39 10.87 1.19
C CYS A 44 -5.95 10.88 -0.24
N GLY A 45 -6.98 11.70 -0.47
CA GLY A 45 -7.40 12.11 -1.81
C GLY A 45 -8.84 11.76 -2.18
N VAL A 46 -9.47 12.67 -2.94
CA VAL A 46 -10.87 12.61 -3.37
C VAL A 46 -10.98 12.15 -4.83
N PHE A 47 -10.06 12.57 -5.70
CA PHE A 47 -9.98 12.19 -7.13
C PHE A 47 -8.84 11.22 -7.45
N PHE A 48 -7.75 11.24 -6.68
CA PHE A 48 -6.68 10.26 -6.77
C PHE A 48 -6.54 9.64 -5.39
N MET A 49 -6.75 8.33 -5.31
CA MET A 49 -6.61 7.60 -4.06
C MET A 49 -5.14 7.33 -3.84
N LYS A 50 -4.58 8.05 -2.87
CA LYS A 50 -3.22 7.88 -2.42
C LYS A 50 -3.24 7.23 -1.05
N THR A 51 -2.73 6.01 -0.94
CA THR A 51 -2.53 5.37 0.36
C THR A 51 -1.06 5.26 0.66
N VAL A 52 -0.68 5.79 1.80
CA VAL A 52 0.64 5.73 2.36
C VAL A 52 0.64 4.66 3.43
N LEU A 53 1.41 3.61 3.21
CA LEU A 53 1.69 2.56 4.19
C LEU A 53 3.05 2.87 4.81
N SER A 54 3.14 2.87 6.13
CA SER A 54 4.39 3.14 6.86
C SER A 54 4.56 2.13 8.00
N ALA A 55 5.68 1.42 8.01
CA ALA A 55 6.04 0.47 9.06
C ALA A 55 7.55 0.14 9.03
N ARG A 56 7.98 -0.73 9.94
CA ARG A 56 9.34 -1.30 9.94
C ARG A 56 9.62 -1.98 8.59
N THR A 57 10.83 -1.80 8.06
CA THR A 57 11.25 -2.27 6.73
C THR A 57 10.94 -3.75 6.47
N ALA A 58 11.17 -4.62 7.45
CA ALA A 58 10.87 -6.06 7.34
C ALA A 58 9.37 -6.36 7.16
N VAL A 59 8.49 -5.58 7.80
CA VAL A 59 7.03 -5.74 7.69
C VAL A 59 6.54 -5.18 6.37
N VAL A 60 7.09 -4.04 5.94
CA VAL A 60 6.76 -3.38 4.68
C VAL A 60 7.13 -4.25 3.47
N LEU A 61 8.26 -4.96 3.50
CA LEU A 61 8.63 -5.91 2.45
C LEU A 61 7.64 -7.07 2.33
N LYS A 62 7.07 -7.54 3.45
CA LYS A 62 5.99 -8.55 3.42
C LYS A 62 4.72 -7.96 2.81
N ALA A 63 4.33 -6.77 3.24
CA ALA A 63 3.18 -6.06 2.68
C ALA A 63 3.34 -5.83 1.17
N TYR A 64 4.53 -5.46 0.70
CA TYR A 64 4.83 -5.27 -0.72
C TYR A 64 4.61 -6.54 -1.55
N LYS A 65 5.07 -7.71 -1.06
CA LYS A 65 4.84 -8.99 -1.74
C LYS A 65 3.36 -9.37 -1.81
N VAL A 66 2.62 -9.13 -0.73
CA VAL A 66 1.16 -9.35 -0.69
C VAL A 66 0.46 -8.44 -1.70
N VAL A 67 0.83 -7.16 -1.70
CA VAL A 67 0.28 -6.16 -2.64
C VAL A 67 0.55 -6.58 -4.09
N LEU A 68 1.77 -6.99 -4.43
CA LEU A 68 2.08 -7.49 -5.77
C LEU A 68 1.27 -8.72 -6.16
N ARG A 69 1.09 -9.67 -5.23
CA ARG A 69 0.31 -10.89 -5.47
C ARG A 69 -1.17 -10.58 -5.70
N GLU A 70 -1.74 -9.64 -4.94
CA GLU A 70 -3.15 -9.25 -5.06
C GLU A 70 -3.37 -8.35 -6.29
N MET A 71 -2.35 -7.63 -6.75
CA MET A 71 -2.39 -6.92 -8.05
C MET A 71 -2.25 -7.84 -9.26
N ALA A 72 -1.61 -9.01 -9.12
CA ALA A 72 -1.53 -10.01 -10.17
C ALA A 72 -2.83 -10.84 -10.31
N ARG A 73 -3.72 -10.77 -9.32
CA ARG A 73 -4.99 -11.50 -9.25
C ARG A 73 -6.16 -10.67 -9.75
#